data_AF-A0A1G5F3T7-F1
#
_entry.id   AF-A0A1G5F3T7-F1
#
_cell.length_a   1.000
_cell.length_b   1.000
_cell.length_c   1.000
_cell.angle_alpha   90.00
_cell.angle_beta   90.00
_cell.angle_gamma   90.00
#
_symmetry.space_group_name_H-M   'P 1'
#
loop_
_entity.id
_entity.type
_entity.pdbx_description
1 polymer ?
#
loop_
_entity_poly.entity_id
_entity_poly.type
_entity_poly.pdbx_seq_one_letter_code
_entity_poly.pdbx_strand_id
1 'polypeptide(L)'
;MWPYTDHDEEEYNRVLRFVEEYAVSLGAELVGSKQETFTTFAGDLQVRETLDMSIYRFGEEYYWVEHHFLPDRPFMVFSFGDSVETVGSDDAEPFPYDLTEEELKAEVRYSLGLEAYPE
;
A
#
# COMPACT_ATOMS: atom_id res chain seq x y z
N MET A 1 6.04 3.28 14.94
CA MET A 1 5.67 1.85 14.82
C MET A 1 4.30 1.70 15.44
N TRP A 2 3.32 1.17 14.71
CA TRP A 2 1.92 1.06 15.13
C TRP A 2 1.67 -0.32 15.73
N PRO A 3 1.64 -0.47 17.07
CA PRO A 3 1.33 -1.75 17.70
C PRO A 3 -0.19 -1.97 17.71
N TYR A 4 -0.65 -3.07 17.14
CA TYR A 4 -2.06 -3.44 17.19
C TYR A 4 -2.26 -4.49 18.28
N THR A 5 -3.28 -4.30 19.13
CA THR A 5 -3.61 -5.27 20.18
C THR A 5 -4.41 -6.45 19.63
N ASP A 6 -5.18 -6.19 18.58
CA ASP A 6 -5.97 -7.13 17.80
C ASP A 6 -6.18 -6.47 16.42
N HIS A 7 -6.18 -7.26 15.35
CA HIS A 7 -6.40 -6.79 13.98
C HIS A 7 -7.07 -7.91 13.18
N ASP A 8 -7.98 -7.52 12.29
CA ASP A 8 -8.81 -8.44 11.51
C ASP A 8 -8.42 -8.42 10.03
N GLU A 9 -8.28 -9.60 9.45
CA GLU A 9 -7.85 -9.75 8.06
C GLU A 9 -8.94 -9.30 7.08
N GLU A 10 -10.22 -9.48 7.41
CA GLU A 10 -11.32 -9.04 6.56
C GLU A 10 -11.41 -7.51 6.50
N GLU A 11 -11.23 -6.84 7.64
CA GLU A 11 -11.16 -5.38 7.77
C GLU A 11 -9.93 -4.83 7.04
N TYR A 12 -8.76 -5.43 7.23
CA TYR A 12 -7.55 -5.05 6.51
C TYR A 12 -7.74 -5.12 4.99
N ASN A 13 -8.29 -6.24 4.49
CA ASN A 13 -8.60 -6.42 3.07
C ASN A 13 -9.70 -5.46 2.57
N ARG A 14 -10.58 -4.98 3.46
CA ARG A 14 -11.56 -3.95 3.12
C ARG A 14 -10.89 -2.59 2.97
N VAL A 15 -9.97 -2.24 3.85
CA VAL A 15 -9.20 -0.99 3.77
C VAL A 15 -8.31 -0.98 2.53
N LEU A 16 -7.63 -2.08 2.22
CA LEU A 16 -6.82 -2.20 1.00
C LEU A 16 -7.64 -1.90 -0.26
N ARG A 17 -8.79 -2.56 -0.40
CA ARG A 17 -9.71 -2.31 -1.53
C ARG A 17 -10.18 -0.87 -1.58
N PHE A 18 -10.53 -0.29 -0.43
CA PHE A 18 -10.94 1.10 -0.36
C PHE A 18 -9.84 2.05 -0.87
N VAL A 19 -8.58 1.82 -0.45
CA VAL A 19 -7.41 2.60 -0.86
C VAL A 19 -7.21 2.50 -2.38
N GLU A 20 -7.23 1.29 -2.94
CA GLU A 20 -7.10 1.05 -4.38
C GLU A 20 -8.25 1.68 -5.18
N GLU A 21 -9.50 1.46 -4.77
CA GLU A 21 -10.69 2.03 -5.44
C GLU A 21 -10.70 3.55 -5.37
N TYR A 22 -10.27 4.13 -4.24
CA TYR A 22 -10.18 5.57 -4.10
C TYR A 22 -9.10 6.16 -5.02
N ALA A 23 -7.93 5.51 -5.12
CA ALA A 23 -6.89 5.93 -6.06
C ALA A 23 -7.36 5.86 -7.52
N VAL A 24 -8.13 4.82 -7.89
CA VAL A 24 -8.78 4.73 -9.20
C VAL A 24 -9.77 5.87 -9.41
N SER A 25 -10.55 6.24 -8.40
CA SER A 25 -11.48 7.37 -8.47
C SER A 25 -10.78 8.72 -8.70
N LEU A 26 -9.51 8.84 -8.32
CA LEU A 26 -8.66 10.00 -8.53
C LEU A 26 -7.97 10.02 -9.90
N GLY A 27 -8.13 8.96 -10.71
CA GLY A 27 -7.59 8.86 -12.06
C GLY A 27 -6.49 7.83 -12.23
N ALA A 28 -6.23 6.97 -11.24
CA ALA A 28 -5.35 5.82 -11.45
C ALA A 28 -6.03 4.76 -12.33
N GLU A 29 -5.23 4.08 -13.16
CA GLU A 29 -5.70 3.07 -14.09
C GLU A 29 -5.08 1.71 -13.74
N LEU A 30 -5.90 0.67 -13.56
CA LEU A 30 -5.39 -0.71 -13.42
C LEU A 30 -4.79 -1.18 -14.75
N VAL A 31 -3.49 -1.49 -14.77
CA VAL A 31 -2.78 -1.89 -15.98
C VAL A 31 -2.39 -3.37 -16.02
N GLY A 32 -2.43 -4.06 -14.88
CA GLY A 32 -2.16 -5.48 -14.79
C GLY A 32 -1.94 -5.95 -13.36
N SER A 33 -1.39 -7.16 -13.20
CA SER A 33 -0.87 -7.65 -11.93
C SER A 33 0.43 -8.42 -12.14
N LYS A 34 1.24 -8.53 -11.08
CA LYS A 34 2.42 -9.40 -11.05
C LYS A 34 2.53 -10.10 -9.70
N GLN A 35 3.09 -11.31 -9.70
CA GLN A 35 3.47 -11.96 -8.47
C GLN A 35 4.77 -11.38 -7.96
N GLU A 36 4.79 -10.94 -6.70
CA GLU A 36 5.99 -10.43 -6.04
C GLU A 36 6.23 -11.21 -4.74
N THR A 37 7.50 -11.42 -4.41
CA THR A 37 7.88 -12.07 -3.15
C THR A 37 8.54 -11.07 -2.22
N PHE A 38 7.82 -10.73 -1.16
CA PHE A 38 8.31 -9.81 -0.15
C PHE A 38 9.00 -10.57 0.99
N THR A 39 9.98 -9.91 1.59
CA THR A 39 10.66 -10.40 2.80
C THR A 39 10.61 -9.30 3.85
N THR A 40 9.75 -9.46 4.83
CA THR A 40 9.42 -8.42 5.80
C THR A 40 9.96 -8.80 7.19
N PHE A 41 10.70 -7.88 7.82
CA PHE A 41 11.38 -8.13 9.10
C PHE A 41 10.66 -7.46 10.26
N ALA A 42 10.11 -8.27 11.18
CA ALA A 42 9.36 -7.86 12.36
C ALA A 42 10.13 -8.22 13.64
N GLY A 43 11.05 -7.35 14.07
CA GLY A 43 11.99 -7.71 15.14
C GLY A 43 12.86 -8.89 14.70
N ASP A 44 12.83 -10.00 15.44
CA ASP A 44 13.54 -11.24 15.11
C ASP A 44 12.78 -12.13 14.10
N LEU A 45 11.52 -11.80 13.78
CA LEU A 45 10.72 -12.58 12.84
C LEU A 45 11.01 -12.14 11.40
N GLN A 46 11.34 -13.11 10.55
CA GLN A 46 11.40 -12.94 9.11
C GLN A 46 10.16 -13.59 8.50
N VAL A 47 9.31 -12.78 7.87
CA VAL A 47 8.15 -13.27 7.14
C VAL A 47 8.44 -13.18 5.64
N ARG A 48 8.14 -14.24 4.90
CA ARG A 48 8.29 -14.28 3.45
C ARG A 48 6.95 -14.65 2.83
N GLU A 49 6.43 -13.75 2.01
CA GLU A 49 5.10 -13.86 1.43
C GLU A 49 5.20 -13.66 -0.08
N THR A 50 4.39 -14.41 -0.83
CA THR A 50 4.24 -14.23 -2.27
C THR A 50 2.82 -13.77 -2.54
N LEU A 51 2.69 -12.56 -3.08
CA LEU A 51 1.41 -11.87 -3.29
C LEU A 51 1.20 -11.61 -4.78
N ASP A 52 -0.05 -11.65 -5.24
CA ASP A 52 -0.43 -11.15 -6.57
C ASP A 52 -0.79 -9.67 -6.43
N MET A 53 0.10 -8.80 -6.91
CA MET A 53 0.00 -7.36 -6.71
C MET A 53 -0.66 -6.71 -7.92
N SER A 54 -1.76 -5.99 -7.69
CA SER A 54 -2.36 -5.10 -8.68
C SER A 54 -1.40 -3.95 -9.00
N ILE A 55 -1.17 -3.71 -10.29
CA ILE A 55 -0.31 -2.63 -10.78
C ILE A 55 -1.21 -1.57 -11.40
N TYR A 56 -1.04 -0.35 -10.91
CA TYR A 56 -1.76 0.81 -11.36
C TYR A 56 -0.80 1.77 -12.04
N ARG A 57 -1.36 2.59 -12.93
CA ARG A 57 -0.67 3.73 -13.54
C ARG A 57 -1.34 5.00 -13.06
N PHE A 58 -0.53 6.00 -12.69
CA PHE A 58 -1.00 7.34 -12.39
C PHE A 58 -0.07 8.35 -13.08
N GLY A 59 -0.62 9.09 -14.05
CA GLY A 59 0.20 9.96 -14.90
C GLY A 59 1.23 9.16 -15.73
N GLU A 60 2.51 9.41 -15.48
CA GLU A 60 3.63 8.76 -16.16
C GLU A 60 4.25 7.61 -15.33
N GLU A 61 3.83 7.44 -14.08
CA GLU A 61 4.40 6.48 -13.13
C GLU A 61 3.50 5.26 -12.92
N TYR A 62 4.10 4.18 -12.43
CA TYR A 62 3.43 2.95 -12.04
C TYR A 62 3.56 2.76 -10.54
N TYR A 63 2.51 2.23 -9.91
CA TYR A 63 2.54 1.92 -8.49
C TYR A 63 1.74 0.66 -8.19
N TRP A 64 1.99 0.10 -7.00
CA TRP A 64 1.08 -0.82 -6.34
C TRP A 64 0.87 -0.38 -4.90
N VAL A 65 -0.12 -0.96 -4.23
CA VAL A 65 -0.27 -0.84 -2.79
C VAL A 65 0.31 -2.11 -2.18
N GLU A 66 1.58 -2.08 -1.78
CA GLU A 66 2.21 -3.16 -1.04
C GLU A 66 1.51 -3.31 0.32
N HIS A 67 1.16 -4.54 0.67
CA HIS A 67 0.30 -4.81 1.81
C HIS A 67 0.81 -6.02 2.60
N HIS A 68 1.12 -5.82 3.88
CA HIS A 68 1.62 -6.85 4.78
C HIS A 68 0.66 -7.04 5.95
N PHE A 69 0.08 -8.23 6.09
CA PHE A 69 -0.78 -8.57 7.23
C PHE A 69 0.02 -9.34 8.29
N LEU A 70 0.86 -8.61 9.03
CA LEU A 70 1.74 -9.18 10.05
C LEU A 70 1.05 -9.26 11.42
N PRO A 71 1.31 -10.30 12.25
CA PRO A 71 0.58 -10.56 13.50
C PRO A 71 0.50 -9.45 14.55
N ASP A 72 1.38 -8.47 14.52
CA ASP A 72 1.38 -7.37 15.51
C ASP A 72 1.45 -5.98 14.84
N ARG A 73 1.53 -5.95 13.50
CA ARG A 73 1.86 -4.74 12.73
C ARG A 73 1.49 -4.85 11.25
N PRO A 74 0.21 -5.02 10.90
CA PRO A 74 -0.24 -4.79 9.54
C PRO A 74 0.03 -3.34 9.09
N PHE A 75 0.48 -3.18 7.85
CA PHE A 75 0.70 -1.86 7.23
C PHE A 75 0.56 -1.93 5.72
N MET A 76 0.42 -0.78 5.08
CA MET A 76 0.36 -0.61 3.62
C MET A 76 1.43 0.37 3.17
N VAL A 77 1.86 0.27 1.92
CA VAL A 77 2.86 1.16 1.30
C VAL A 77 2.45 1.44 -0.14
N PHE A 78 2.41 2.70 -0.55
CA PHE A 78 2.37 3.05 -1.98
C PHE A 78 3.78 2.99 -2.53
N SER A 79 4.13 1.94 -3.27
CA SER A 79 5.46 1.83 -3.86
C SER A 79 5.40 2.07 -5.36
N PHE A 80 6.28 2.97 -5.83
CA PHE A 80 6.30 3.48 -7.19
C PHE A 80 7.43 2.89 -8.03
N GLY A 81 7.38 3.14 -9.33
CA GLY A 81 8.46 2.94 -10.28
C GLY A 81 8.14 3.50 -11.67
N ASP A 82 9.17 3.75 -12.46
CA ASP A 82 9.03 4.26 -13.85
C ASP A 82 8.39 3.26 -14.82
N SER A 83 8.26 1.99 -14.42
CA SER A 83 7.73 0.91 -15.24
C SER A 83 7.12 -0.20 -14.40
N VAL A 84 6.32 -1.06 -15.03
CA VAL A 84 5.78 -2.30 -14.45
C VAL A 84 6.90 -3.20 -13.88
N GLU A 85 8.08 -3.20 -14.48
CA GLU A 85 9.22 -4.01 -14.03
C GLU A 85 9.89 -3.40 -12.79
N THR A 86 9.88 -2.07 -12.66
CA THR A 86 10.56 -1.33 -11.58
C THR A 86 9.65 -0.90 -10.43
N VAL A 87 8.33 -1.07 -10.54
CA VAL A 87 7.40 -0.85 -9.41
C VAL A 87 7.80 -1.70 -8.21
N GLY A 88 7.79 -1.12 -7.01
CA GLY A 88 8.30 -1.75 -5.79
C GLY A 88 9.71 -1.34 -5.40
N SER A 89 10.40 -0.51 -6.21
CA SER A 89 11.82 -0.17 -5.97
C SER A 89 12.00 1.10 -5.15
N ASP A 90 10.95 1.89 -4.97
CA ASP A 90 11.02 3.17 -4.27
C ASP A 90 10.90 2.99 -2.75
N ASP A 91 11.66 3.79 -1.98
CA ASP A 91 11.67 3.77 -0.51
C ASP A 91 10.53 4.67 -0.01
N ALA A 92 9.32 4.12 -0.06
CA ALA A 92 8.11 4.81 0.38
C ALA A 92 7.80 4.54 1.85
N GLU A 93 7.19 5.52 2.52
CA GLU A 93 6.81 5.38 3.91
C GLU A 93 5.55 4.50 4.07
N PRO A 94 5.54 3.55 5.03
CA PRO A 94 4.34 2.79 5.33
C PRO A 94 3.30 3.66 6.04
N PHE A 95 2.03 3.27 5.98
CA PHE A 95 0.95 3.85 6.76
C PHE A 95 0.09 2.76 7.41
N PRO A 96 -0.56 3.05 8.55
CA PRO A 96 -1.39 2.08 9.25
C PRO A 96 -2.75 1.90 8.56
N TYR A 97 -3.36 0.74 8.73
CA TYR A 97 -4.64 0.42 8.08
C TYR A 97 -5.86 0.87 8.90
N ASP A 98 -5.69 1.13 10.21
CA ASP A 98 -6.77 1.54 11.13
C ASP A 98 -7.06 3.05 11.11
N LEU A 99 -6.48 3.77 10.14
CA LEU A 99 -6.81 5.17 9.88
C LEU A 99 -8.29 5.35 9.58
N THR A 100 -8.82 6.52 9.95
CA THR A 100 -10.17 6.90 9.55
C THR A 100 -10.28 7.03 8.03
N GLU A 101 -11.50 6.96 7.48
CA GLU A 101 -11.71 7.12 6.04
C GLU A 101 -11.13 8.44 5.49
N GLU A 102 -11.20 9.53 6.26
CA GLU A 102 -10.64 10.82 5.85
C GLU A 102 -9.11 10.81 5.83
N GLU A 103 -8.48 10.17 6.82
CA GLU A 103 -7.02 10.00 6.89
C GLU A 103 -6.52 9.07 5.77
N LEU A 104 -7.22 7.96 5.49
CA LEU A 104 -6.89 7.08 4.36
C LEU A 104 -6.95 7.83 3.03
N LYS A 105 -7.97 8.66 2.81
CA LYS A 105 -8.05 9.50 1.61
C LYS A 105 -6.90 10.50 1.53
N ALA A 106 -6.48 11.07 2.66
CA ALA A 106 -5.34 11.98 2.72
C ALA A 106 -4.04 11.25 2.36
N GLU A 107 -3.80 10.06 2.92
CA GLU A 107 -2.63 9.22 2.59
C GLU A 107 -2.57 8.86 1.10
N VAL A 108 -3.71 8.51 0.49
CA VAL A 108 -3.78 8.22 -0.95
C VAL A 108 -3.40 9.45 -1.77
N ARG A 109 -3.97 10.61 -1.47
CA ARG A 109 -3.68 11.84 -2.24
C ARG A 109 -2.24 12.30 -2.03
N TYR A 110 -1.71 12.17 -0.83
CA TYR A 110 -0.32 12.47 -0.54
C TYR A 110 0.61 11.54 -1.33
N SER A 111 0.36 10.24 -1.27
CA SER A 111 1.15 9.22 -1.97
C SER A 111 1.12 9.43 -3.49
N LEU A 112 -0.03 9.82 -4.05
CA LEU A 112 -0.15 10.16 -5.48
C LEU A 112 0.38 11.56 -5.85
N GLY A 113 0.99 12.29 -4.91
CA GLY A 113 1.54 13.63 -5.15
C GLY A 113 0.50 14.72 -5.44
N LEU A 114 -0.77 14.48 -5.09
CA LEU A 114 -1.88 15.42 -5.29
C LEU A 114 -1.97 16.48 -4.18
N GLU A 115 -1.53 16.15 -2.96
CA GLU A 115 -1.49 17.05 -1.81
C GLU A 115 -0.15 16.95 -1.09
N ALA A 116 0.27 18.01 -0.40
CA ALA A 116 1.41 17.96 0.51
C ALA A 116 1.03 17.23 1.82
N TYR A 117 2.00 16.63 2.50
CA TYR A 117 1.75 15.95 3.78
C TYR A 117 1.07 16.91 4.77
N PRO A 118 0.03 16.49 5.51
CA PRO A 118 -0.55 17.33 6.55
C PRO A 118 0.51 17.68 7.60
N GLU A 119 0.72 18.98 7.85
CA GLU A 119 1.61 19.49 8.91
C GLU A 119 1.09 19.19 10.33
#